data_AF-A0A127PCW6-F1
#
_entry.id   AF-A0A127PCW6-F1
#
_cell.length_a   1.000
_cell.length_b   1.000
_cell.length_c   1.000
_cell.angle_alpha   90.00
_cell.angle_beta   90.00
_cell.angle_gamma   90.00
#
_symmetry.space_group_name_H-M   'P 1'
#
loop_
_entity.id
_entity.type
_entity.pdbx_description
1 polymer ?
#
loop_
_entity_poly.entity_id
_entity_poly.type
_entity_poly.pdbx_seq_one_letter_code
_entity_poly.pdbx_strand_id
1 'polypeptide(L)' 'MKHYTQGIPLAQLAHKLRRSERAVSDWLKGTRKVPFWVPELLRLQAMEHDHIIDRMGVQPKQKPGIVQDTETS' A
#
# COMPACT_ATOMS: atom_id res chain seq x y z
N MET A 1 1.63 6.23 3.97
CA MET A 1 0.21 6.20 3.54
C MET A 1 0.06 6.10 2.03
N LYS A 2 0.60 7.05 1.25
CA LYS A 2 0.40 7.10 -0.21
C LYS A 2 0.71 5.78 -0.95
N HIS A 3 1.73 5.04 -0.52
CA HIS A 3 2.10 3.77 -1.14
C HIS A 3 1.07 2.63 -0.99
N TYR A 4 0.32 2.59 0.12
CA TYR A 4 -0.68 1.53 0.37
C TYR A 4 -2.05 1.83 -0.25
N THR A 5 -2.27 3.09 -0.64
CA THR A 5 -3.55 3.54 -1.23
C THR A 5 -3.46 3.68 -2.75
N GLN A 6 -2.30 3.44 -3.37
CA GLN A 6 -2.14 3.53 -4.81
C GLN A 6 -2.95 2.44 -5.51
N GLY A 7 -3.99 2.85 -6.23
CA GLY A 7 -4.84 1.96 -7.04
C GLY A 7 -6.14 1.50 -6.38
N ILE A 8 -6.39 1.83 -5.10
CA ILE A 8 -7.62 1.46 -4.40
C ILE A 8 -8.61 2.64 -4.44
N PRO A 9 -9.85 2.45 -4.92
CA PRO A 9 -10.89 3.49 -4.87
C PRO A 9 -11.15 3.94 -3.43
N LEU A 10 -11.33 5.24 -3.22
CA LEU A 10 -11.55 5.83 -1.89
C LEU A 10 -12.76 5.21 -1.17
N ALA A 11 -13.84 4.93 -1.91
CA ALA A 11 -15.04 4.26 -1.42
C ALA A 11 -14.75 2.85 -0.87
N GLN A 12 -13.94 2.06 -1.58
CA GLN A 12 -13.55 0.73 -1.14
C GLN A 12 -12.64 0.81 0.09
N LEU A 13 -11.70 1.76 0.11
CA LEU A 13 -10.83 1.97 1.25
C LEU A 13 -11.64 2.39 2.49
N ALA A 14 -12.61 3.29 2.33
CA ALA A 14 -13.54 3.71 3.38
C ALA A 14 -14.36 2.54 3.92
N HIS A 15 -14.88 1.68 3.03
CA HIS A 15 -15.61 0.48 3.41
C HIS A 15 -14.74 -0.51 4.21
N LYS A 16 -13.53 -0.80 3.72
CA LYS A 16 -12.55 -1.67 4.40
C LYS A 16 -12.16 -1.15 5.78
N LEU A 17 -11.95 0.15 5.90
CA LEU A 17 -11.61 0.81 7.15
C LEU A 17 -12.83 1.04 8.06
N ARG A 18 -14.05 0.70 7.60
CA ARG A 18 -15.33 0.98 8.28
C ARG A 18 -15.45 2.45 8.68
N ARG A 19 -15.10 3.35 7.77
CA ARG A 19 -15.08 4.81 7.95
C ARG A 19 -15.73 5.50 6.76
N SER A 20 -16.00 6.79 6.88
CA SER A 20 -16.53 7.59 5.78
C SER A 20 -15.42 7.98 4.81
N GLU A 21 -15.76 8.08 3.53
CA GLU A 21 -14.83 8.57 2.49
C GLU A 21 -14.25 9.93 2.83
N ARG A 22 -15.05 10.80 3.45
CA ARG A 22 -14.59 12.10 3.94
C ARG A 22 -13.49 11.97 4.99
N ALA A 23 -13.64 11.07 5.97
CA ALA A 23 -12.63 10.87 6.99
C ALA A 23 -11.31 10.35 6.38
N VAL A 24 -11.41 9.42 5.41
CA VAL A 24 -10.23 8.91 4.70
C VAL A 24 -9.59 10.01 3.84
N SER A 25 -10.39 10.85 3.19
CA SER A 25 -9.89 12.01 2.44
C SER A 25 -9.15 13.01 3.34
N ASP A 26 -9.70 13.32 4.51
CA ASP A 26 -9.08 14.23 5.48
C ASP A 26 -7.74 13.68 6.00
N TRP A 27 -7.63 12.36 6.15
CA TRP A 27 -6.38 11.68 6.51
C TRP A 27 -5.34 11.74 5.38
N LEU A 28 -5.76 11.53 4.14
CA LEU A 28 -4.88 11.60 2.97
C LEU A 28 -4.38 13.02 2.70
N LYS A 29 -5.22 14.03 2.97
CA LYS A 29 -4.89 15.45 2.89
C LYS A 29 -4.06 15.95 4.07
N GLY A 30 -3.92 15.15 5.15
CA GLY A 30 -3.24 15.56 6.37
C GLY A 30 -4.03 16.57 7.22
N THR A 31 -5.30 16.80 6.92
CA THR A 31 -6.19 17.70 7.65
C THR A 31 -6.62 17.11 9.00
N ARG A 32 -6.61 15.78 9.13
CA ARG A 32 -6.90 15.07 10.38
C ARG A 32 -5.83 14.05 10.70
N LYS A 33 -5.58 13.86 12.01
CA LYS A 33 -4.67 12.83 12.50
C LYS A 33 -5.20 11.45 12.12
N VAL A 34 -4.32 10.66 11.52
CA VAL A 34 -4.60 9.26 11.23
C VAL A 34 -4.61 8.47 12.55
N PRO A 35 -5.62 7.61 12.80
CA PRO A 35 -5.56 6.65 13.90
C PRO A 35 -4.36 5.70 13.76
N PHE A 36 -3.71 5.36 14.88
CA PHE A 36 -2.50 4.54 14.90
C PHE A 36 -2.68 3.14 14.30
N TRP A 37 -3.90 2.60 14.32
CA TRP A 37 -4.22 1.29 13.76
C TRP A 37 -4.37 1.28 12.23
N VAL A 38 -4.60 2.43 11.58
CA VAL A 38 -4.83 2.48 10.12
C VAL A 38 -3.58 2.03 9.34
N PRO A 39 -2.37 2.55 9.64
CA PRO A 39 -1.15 2.06 8.97
C PRO A 39 -0.92 0.57 9.20
N GLU A 40 -1.19 0.07 10.41
CA GLU A 40 -0.99 -1.34 10.77
C GLU A 40 -1.95 -2.25 9.99
N LEU A 41 -3.23 -1.88 9.92
CA LEU A 41 -4.21 -2.63 9.15
C LEU A 41 -3.87 -2.66 7.65
N LEU A 42 -3.40 -1.54 7.09
CA LEU A 42 -2.96 -1.48 5.69
C LEU A 42 -1.72 -2.35 5.46
N ARG A 43 -0.80 -2.39 6.43
CA ARG A 43 0.37 -3.27 6.39
C ARG A 43 -0.04 -4.74 6.37
N LEU A 44 -0.96 -5.16 7.24
CA LEU A 44 -1.47 -6.53 7.27
C LEU A 44 -2.15 -6.92 5.95
N GLN A 45 -2.93 -6.02 5.35
CA GLN A 45 -3.55 -6.27 4.04
C GLN A 45 -2.53 -6.40 2.91
N ALA A 46 -1.45 -5.61 2.94
CA ALA A 46 -0.38 -5.73 1.96
C ALA A 46 0.35 -7.09 2.10
N MET A 47 0.66 -7.51 3.32
CA MET A 47 1.28 -8.81 3.57
C MET A 47 0.41 -9.99 3.14
N GLU A 48 -0.90 -9.93 3.42
CA GLU A 48 -1.86 -10.95 2.97
C GLU A 48 -1.94 -11.00 1.44
N HIS A 49 -1.96 -9.83 0.79
CA HIS A 49 -1.95 -9.76 -0.66
C HIS A 49 -0.69 -10.40 -1.25
N ASP A 50 0.49 -10.06 -0.73
CA ASP A 50 1.76 -10.64 -1.16
C ASP A 50 1.78 -12.16 -0.97
N HIS A 51 1.26 -12.66 0.15
CA HIS A 51 1.16 -14.09 0.42
C HIS A 51 0.23 -14.81 -0.58
N ILE A 52 -0.92 -14.20 -0.88
CA ILE A 52 -1.87 -14.74 -1.88
C ILE A 52 -1.22 -14.79 -3.26
N ILE A 53 -0.52 -13.73 -3.66
CA ILE A 53 0.20 -13.63 -4.94
C ILE A 53 1.30 -14.70 -5.04
N ASP A 54 2.10 -14.86 -3.98
CA ASP A 54 3.15 -15.89 -3.90
C ASP A 54 2.56 -17.31 -4.01
N ARG A 55 1.48 -17.58 -3.29
CA ARG A 55 0.77 -18.87 -3.34
C ARG A 55 0.18 -19.17 -4.73
N MET A 56 -0.23 -18.15 -5.47
CA MET A 56 -0.72 -18.31 -6.85
C MET A 56 0.43 -18.48 -7.86
N GLY A 57 1.69 -18.46 -7.44
CA GLY A 57 2.86 -18.55 -8.32
C GLY A 57 3.03 -17.33 -9.22
N VAL A 58 2.33 -16.23 -8.93
CA VAL A 58 2.42 -14.99 -9.67
C VAL A 58 3.66 -14.26 -9.14
N GLN A 59 4.82 -14.55 -9.72
CA GLN A 59 6.02 -13.82 -9.36
C GLN A 59 5.83 -12.34 -9.70
N PRO A 60 5.96 -11.40 -8.73
CA PRO A 60 5.96 -9.99 -9.07
C PRO A 60 7.08 -9.79 -10.08
N LYS A 61 6.73 -9.23 -11.25
CA LYS A 61 7.66 -9.00 -12.35
C LYS A 61 8.78 -8.12 -11.82
N GLN A 62 9.89 -8.74 -11.40
CA GLN A 62 11.04 -8.03 -10.85
C GLN A 62 11.44 -7.01 -11.90
N LYS A 63 11.46 -5.73 -11.53
CA LYS A 63 12.06 -4.71 -12.39
C LYS A 63 13.52 -5.14 -12.52
N PRO A 64 14.03 -5.45 -13.74
CA PRO A 64 15.43 -5.80 -13.89
C PRO A 64 16.24 -4.68 -13.28
N GLY A 65 16.99 -5.01 -12.23
CA GLY A 65 17.88 -4.07 -11.58
C GLY A 65 18.84 -3.53 -12.62
N ILE A 66 18.92 -2.22 -12.71
CA ILE A 66 20.03 -1.56 -13.39
C ILE A 66 21.24 -1.93 -12.55
N VAL A 67 22.04 -2.88 -13.04
CA VAL A 67 23.42 -3.05 -12.57
C VAL A 67 24.11 -1.72 -12.82
N GLN A 68 24.37 -0.98 -11.74
CA GLN A 68 25.34 0.11 -11.80
C GLN A 68 26.70 -0.57 -11.85
N ASP A 69 27.20 -0.83 -13.06
CA ASP A 69 28.60 -1.15 -13.28
C ASP A 69 29.43 -0.03 -12.67
N THR A 70 29.96 -0.29 -11.49
CA THR A 70 30.96 0.56 -10.86
C THR A 70 32.29 -0.12 -11.12
N GLU A 71 32.72 -0.12 -12.38
CA GLU A 71 34.11 -0.44 -12.72
C GLU A 71 34.95 0.80 -12.45
N THR A 72 35.59 0.82 -11.28
CA THR A 72 36.71 1.70 -10.95
C THR A 72 37.97 0.83 -10.88
N SER A 73 38.75 0.81 -11.95
CA SER A 73 40.24 0.83 -12.00
C SER A 73 40.78 0.31 -13.32
#